data_AF-A0A554LLF4-F1
#
_entry.id   AF-A0A554LLF4-F1
#
_cell.length_a   1.000
_cell.length_b   1.000
_cell.length_c   1.000
_cell.angle_alpha   90.00
_cell.angle_beta   90.00
_cell.angle_gamma   90.00
#
_symmetry.space_group_name_H-M   'P 1'
#
loop_
_entity.id
_entity.type
_entity.pdbx_description
1 polymer ?
#
loop_
_entity_poly.entity_id
_entity_poly.type
_entity_poly.pdbx_seq_one_letter_code
_entity_poly.pdbx_strand_id
1 'polypeptide(L)'
;MKISRKRKILYLIIIFLLVLALIVVLSFFRPTKNSESVISKGSVLAEENYHKALKAKADQDYQQVKILLDPVVRGDSENVIYSELLGLAEFNLRNFENVINIYDKLVGLEQNVVYYNYLANAWREMGNFQSATLNYQKAIELNPEFRTAYQNLINLYQSQEWVNKKDLVAFLQRIASDSKNKVAGEYLEEILKK
;
A
#
# COMPACT_ATOMS: atom_id res chain seq x y z
N MET A 1 47.80 -17.95 41.73
CA MET A 1 46.82 -19.05 41.96
C MET A 1 46.20 -19.45 40.61
N LYS A 2 46.52 -20.64 40.07
CA LYS A 2 46.12 -21.06 38.71
C LYS A 2 44.66 -21.55 38.73
N ILE A 3 43.75 -20.84 38.08
CA ILE A 3 42.34 -21.24 37.98
C ILE A 3 42.27 -22.59 37.25
N SER A 4 41.64 -23.59 37.88
CA SER A 4 41.55 -24.94 37.31
C SER A 4 40.76 -24.96 36.01
N ARG A 5 41.09 -25.89 35.10
CA ARG A 5 40.41 -26.05 33.80
C ARG A 5 38.90 -26.19 33.94
N LYS A 6 38.44 -26.90 34.99
CA LYS A 6 37.01 -27.06 35.32
C LYS A 6 36.33 -25.73 35.65
N ARG A 7 36.99 -24.85 36.42
CA ARG A 7 36.44 -23.52 36.74
C ARG A 7 36.35 -22.63 35.51
N LYS A 8 37.33 -22.68 34.59
CA LYS A 8 37.28 -21.93 33.32
C LYS A 8 36.09 -22.36 32.44
N ILE A 9 35.86 -23.67 32.33
CA ILE A 9 34.71 -24.21 31.57
C ILE A 9 33.39 -23.76 32.21
N LEU A 10 33.30 -23.81 33.54
CA LEU A 10 32.11 -23.35 34.26
C LEU A 10 31.82 -21.87 34.01
N TYR A 11 32.84 -21.00 34.01
CA TYR A 11 32.66 -19.58 33.68
C TYR A 11 32.17 -19.36 32.26
N LEU A 12 32.70 -20.11 31.28
CA LEU A 12 32.24 -20.00 29.88
C LEU A 12 30.77 -20.40 29.73
N ILE A 13 30.33 -21.46 30.41
CA ILE A 13 28.92 -21.88 30.40
C ILE A 13 28.03 -20.81 31.02
N ILE A 14 28.43 -20.24 32.16
CA ILE A 14 27.65 -19.17 32.82
C ILE A 14 27.54 -17.95 31.91
N ILE A 15 28.64 -17.51 31.29
CA ILE A 15 28.63 -16.38 30.35
C ILE A 15 27.70 -16.68 29.17
N PHE A 16 27.79 -17.88 28.60
CA PHE A 16 26.93 -18.28 27.48
C PHE A 16 25.43 -18.24 27.86
N LEU A 17 25.07 -18.75 29.04
CA LEU A 17 23.69 -18.70 29.53
C LEU A 17 23.22 -17.26 29.79
N LEU A 18 24.07 -16.38 30.30
CA LEU A 18 23.75 -14.97 30.50
C LEU A 18 23.54 -14.24 29.17
N VAL A 19 24.37 -14.51 28.15
CA VAL A 19 24.20 -13.94 26.81
C VAL A 19 22.92 -14.45 26.17
N LEU A 20 22.62 -15.74 26.28
CA LEU A 20 21.38 -16.31 25.75
C LEU A 20 20.15 -15.70 26.43
N ALA A 21 20.16 -15.56 27.76
CA ALA A 21 19.10 -14.91 28.51
C ALA A 21 18.94 -13.43 28.10
N LEU A 22 20.05 -12.71 27.88
CA LEU A 22 20.02 -11.32 27.42
C LEU A 22 19.40 -11.21 26.02
N ILE A 23 19.75 -12.10 25.08
CA ILE A 23 19.15 -12.15 23.74
C ILE A 23 17.64 -12.41 23.84
N VAL A 24 17.22 -13.33 24.69
CA VAL A 24 15.81 -13.62 24.92
C VAL A 24 15.09 -12.40 25.52
N VAL A 25 15.66 -11.73 26.52
CA VAL A 25 15.11 -10.49 27.10
C VAL A 25 15.01 -9.39 26.04
N LEU A 26 16.05 -9.19 25.23
CA LEU A 26 16.05 -8.22 24.12
C LEU A 26 15.04 -8.59 23.03
N SER A 27 14.72 -9.87 22.84
CA SER A 27 13.66 -10.30 21.91
C SER A 27 12.25 -9.94 22.40
N PHE A 28 12.05 -9.80 23.72
CA PHE A 28 10.83 -9.25 24.31
C PHE A 28 10.81 -7.72 24.30
N PHE A 29 11.98 -7.08 24.44
CA PHE A 29 12.16 -5.65 24.18
C PHE A 29 12.35 -5.39 22.68
N ARG A 30 11.38 -5.81 21.85
CA ARG A 30 11.19 -5.09 20.58
C ARG A 30 10.84 -3.66 20.97
N PRO A 31 11.57 -2.63 20.51
CA PRO A 31 11.11 -1.27 20.70
C PRO A 31 9.69 -1.24 20.12
N THR A 32 8.70 -1.04 20.99
CA THR A 32 7.37 -0.67 20.54
C THR A 32 7.60 0.55 19.66
N LYS A 33 7.25 0.48 18.37
CA LYS A 33 7.01 1.67 17.55
C LYS A 33 6.35 2.67 18.50
N ASN A 34 6.96 3.85 18.67
CA ASN A 34 6.53 4.93 19.57
C ASN A 34 5.04 4.84 19.81
N SER A 35 4.54 5.02 21.04
CA SER A 35 3.10 5.19 21.28
C SER A 35 2.63 6.38 20.44
N GLU A 36 2.24 6.06 19.21
CA GLU A 36 2.14 6.99 18.11
C GLU A 36 0.93 7.85 18.46
N SER A 37 1.13 9.16 18.60
CA SER A 37 0.10 10.06 19.10
C SER A 37 -1.23 9.82 18.37
N VAL A 38 -2.34 9.81 19.10
CA VAL A 38 -3.68 9.66 18.55
C VAL A 38 -4.41 10.99 18.72
N ILE A 39 -5.00 11.50 17.65
CA ILE A 39 -5.81 12.72 17.68
C ILE A 39 -7.27 12.31 17.51
N SER A 40 -8.11 12.62 18.50
CA SER A 40 -9.49 12.17 18.52
C SER A 40 -10.30 12.70 17.33
N LYS A 41 -11.19 11.85 16.81
CA LYS A 41 -12.21 12.19 15.83
C LYS A 41 -12.92 13.51 16.17
N GLY A 42 -13.07 14.38 15.18
CA GLY A 42 -13.78 15.66 15.29
C GLY A 42 -13.12 16.70 16.20
N SER A 43 -11.87 16.50 16.63
CA SER A 43 -11.15 17.51 17.39
C SER A 43 -10.72 18.69 16.52
N VAL A 44 -10.62 19.88 17.13
CA VAL A 44 -10.07 21.08 16.48
C VAL A 44 -8.68 20.80 15.90
N LEU A 45 -7.88 20.01 16.61
CA LEU A 45 -6.54 19.64 16.17
C LEU A 45 -6.55 18.74 14.92
N ALA A 46 -7.54 17.86 14.76
CA ALA A 46 -7.70 17.06 13.55
C ALA A 46 -7.94 17.95 12.32
N GLU A 47 -8.87 18.91 12.44
CA GLU A 47 -9.17 19.85 11.36
C GLU A 47 -7.98 20.78 11.05
N GLU A 48 -7.30 21.28 12.10
CA GLU A 48 -6.11 22.10 11.93
C GLU A 48 -4.99 21.33 11.20
N ASN A 49 -4.75 20.08 11.58
CA ASN A 49 -3.78 19.23 10.92
C ASN A 49 -4.17 18.93 9.48
N TYR A 50 -5.44 18.70 9.19
CA TYR A 50 -5.92 18.49 7.84
C TYR A 50 -5.69 19.72 6.95
N HIS A 51 -5.99 20.93 7.43
CA HIS A 51 -5.71 22.17 6.68
C HIS A 51 -4.21 22.36 6.42
N LYS A 52 -3.35 22.09 7.41
CA LYS A 52 -1.90 22.11 7.23
C LYS A 52 -1.43 21.05 6.23
N ALA A 53 -2.04 19.86 6.25
CA ALA A 53 -1.71 18.78 5.33
C ALA A 53 -2.09 19.12 3.89
N LEU A 54 -3.22 19.82 3.66
CA LEU A 54 -3.57 20.31 2.33
C LEU A 54 -2.53 21.29 1.78
N LYS A 55 -2.00 22.17 2.63
CA LYS A 55 -0.92 23.08 2.25
C LYS A 55 0.37 22.30 1.93
N ALA A 56 0.77 21.37 2.80
CA ALA A 56 1.92 20.51 2.56
C ALA A 56 1.80 19.70 1.26
N LYS A 57 0.60 19.19 0.94
CA LYS A 57 0.33 18.52 -0.35
C LYS A 57 0.53 19.47 -1.53
N ALA A 58 0.08 20.71 -1.43
CA ALA A 58 0.28 21.71 -2.49
C ALA A 58 1.79 21.99 -2.71
N ASP A 59 2.57 21.96 -1.63
CA ASP A 59 4.02 22.10 -1.63
C ASP A 59 4.75 20.78 -2.00
N GLN A 60 4.02 19.70 -2.29
CA GLN A 60 4.53 18.34 -2.54
C GLN A 60 5.34 17.75 -1.37
N ASP A 61 5.19 18.29 -0.16
CA ASP A 61 5.80 17.79 1.06
C ASP A 61 4.96 16.64 1.65
N TYR A 62 5.03 15.48 1.01
CA TYR A 62 4.28 14.30 1.41
C TYR A 62 4.73 13.72 2.76
N GLN A 63 5.96 14.00 3.21
CA GLN A 63 6.41 13.64 4.56
C GLN A 63 5.64 14.44 5.61
N GLN A 64 5.48 15.74 5.39
CA GLN A 64 4.70 16.58 6.30
C GLN A 64 3.22 16.23 6.27
N VAL A 65 2.65 15.89 5.11
CA VAL A 65 1.27 15.35 5.02
C VAL A 65 1.11 14.13 5.93
N LYS A 66 2.03 13.17 5.84
CA LYS A 66 2.01 11.96 6.66
C LYS A 66 2.10 12.28 8.15
N ILE A 67 3.06 13.12 8.56
CA ILE A 67 3.24 13.50 9.97
C ILE A 67 1.96 14.12 10.55
N LEU A 68 1.27 14.95 9.77
CA LEU A 68 0.06 15.62 10.20
C LEU A 68 -1.16 14.69 10.27
N LEU A 69 -1.28 13.72 9.35
CA LEU A 69 -2.48 12.91 9.19
C LEU A 69 -2.41 11.51 9.80
N ASP A 70 -1.24 10.88 9.90
CA ASP A 70 -1.07 9.61 10.61
C ASP A 70 -1.78 9.59 12.00
N PRO A 71 -1.54 10.56 12.89
CA PRO A 71 -2.22 10.59 14.20
C PRO A 71 -3.73 10.85 14.13
N VAL A 72 -4.20 11.54 13.08
CA VAL A 72 -5.61 11.85 12.88
C VAL A 72 -6.36 10.62 12.37
N VAL A 73 -5.82 9.93 11.37
CA VAL A 73 -6.41 8.69 10.82
C VAL A 73 -6.39 7.57 11.87
N ARG A 74 -5.41 7.52 12.77
CA ARG A 74 -5.46 6.58 13.91
C ARG A 74 -6.63 6.84 14.87
N GLY A 75 -7.03 8.09 15.07
CA GLY A 75 -8.15 8.45 15.95
C GLY A 75 -9.51 8.52 15.26
N ASP A 76 -9.53 8.53 13.93
CA ASP A 76 -10.72 8.41 13.09
C ASP A 76 -10.43 7.57 11.84
N SER A 77 -10.31 6.26 12.00
CA SER A 77 -9.88 5.35 10.92
C SER A 77 -10.91 5.15 9.81
N GLU A 78 -12.13 5.66 10.00
CA GLU A 78 -13.22 5.60 9.02
C GLU A 78 -13.39 6.93 8.26
N ASN A 79 -12.58 7.96 8.59
CA ASN A 79 -12.62 9.21 7.87
C ASN A 79 -12.03 9.04 6.46
N VAL A 80 -12.91 9.04 5.46
CA VAL A 80 -12.53 8.91 4.05
C VAL A 80 -11.55 10.02 3.66
N ILE A 81 -11.87 11.28 3.97
CA ILE A 81 -11.12 12.45 3.50
C ILE A 81 -9.67 12.45 4.04
N TYR A 82 -9.49 12.18 5.33
CA TYR A 82 -8.14 12.12 5.92
C TYR A 82 -7.36 10.91 5.40
N SER A 83 -8.04 9.77 5.24
CA SER A 83 -7.44 8.53 4.75
C SER A 83 -7.04 8.63 3.28
N GLU A 84 -7.83 9.28 2.42
CA GLU A 84 -7.50 9.55 1.02
C GLU A 84 -6.22 10.36 0.90
N LEU A 85 -6.13 11.47 1.66
CA LEU A 85 -4.96 12.35 1.61
C LEU A 85 -3.71 11.67 2.16
N LEU A 86 -3.87 10.88 3.24
CA LEU A 86 -2.77 10.07 3.77
C LEU A 86 -2.34 8.97 2.78
N GLY A 87 -3.29 8.25 2.17
CA GLY A 87 -3.02 7.21 1.19
C GLY A 87 -2.28 7.74 -0.03
N LEU A 88 -2.67 8.93 -0.52
CA LEU A 88 -1.95 9.63 -1.57
C LEU A 88 -0.52 9.98 -1.15
N ALA A 89 -0.32 10.49 0.06
CA ALA A 89 1.01 10.79 0.57
C ALA A 89 1.88 9.54 0.66
N GLU A 90 1.37 8.45 1.24
CA GLU A 90 2.08 7.18 1.33
C GLU A 90 2.45 6.60 -0.04
N PHE A 91 1.60 6.78 -1.05
CA PHE A 91 1.90 6.39 -2.43
C PHE A 91 3.08 7.18 -3.01
N ASN A 92 3.09 8.50 -2.84
CA ASN A 92 4.20 9.34 -3.30
C ASN A 92 5.50 9.07 -2.53
N LEU A 93 5.38 8.65 -1.27
CA LEU A 93 6.51 8.21 -0.45
C LEU A 93 6.96 6.77 -0.73
N ARG A 94 6.29 6.06 -1.64
CA ARG A 94 6.55 4.65 -2.00
C ARG A 94 6.38 3.67 -0.83
N ASN A 95 5.58 4.02 0.18
CA ASN A 95 5.25 3.16 1.31
C ASN A 95 4.06 2.25 0.94
N PHE A 96 4.26 1.36 -0.02
CA PHE A 96 3.16 0.63 -0.68
C PHE A 96 2.37 -0.30 0.24
N GLU A 97 2.97 -0.84 1.31
CA GLU A 97 2.23 -1.59 2.34
C GLU A 97 1.16 -0.72 3.02
N ASN A 98 1.49 0.53 3.36
CA ASN A 98 0.54 1.46 3.96
C ASN A 98 -0.53 1.89 2.94
N VAL A 99 -0.16 2.07 1.67
CA VAL A 99 -1.11 2.33 0.58
C VAL A 99 -2.14 1.21 0.50
N ILE A 100 -1.70 -0.05 0.48
CA ILE A 100 -2.59 -1.21 0.45
C ILE A 100 -3.53 -1.19 1.66
N ASN A 101 -3.00 -1.03 2.87
CA ASN A 101 -3.81 -1.01 4.09
C ASN A 101 -4.85 0.12 4.12
N ILE A 102 -4.50 1.30 3.61
CA ILE A 102 -5.39 2.46 3.58
C ILE A 102 -6.48 2.27 2.51
N TYR A 103 -6.08 1.96 1.27
CA TYR A 103 -7.05 1.87 0.20
C TYR A 103 -7.92 0.60 0.27
N ASP A 104 -7.46 -0.49 0.89
CA ASP A 104 -8.30 -1.69 1.14
C ASP A 104 -9.46 -1.34 2.09
N LYS A 105 -9.23 -0.46 3.06
CA LYS A 105 -10.31 0.09 3.91
C LYS A 105 -11.23 1.00 3.11
N LEU A 106 -10.65 1.93 2.33
CA LEU A 106 -11.44 2.88 1.53
C LEU A 106 -12.37 2.19 0.54
N VAL A 107 -11.93 1.13 -0.15
CA VAL A 107 -12.82 0.37 -1.07
C VAL A 107 -13.94 -0.39 -0.34
N GLY A 108 -13.75 -0.68 0.95
CA GLY A 108 -14.79 -1.23 1.82
C GLY A 108 -15.84 -0.20 2.25
N LEU A 109 -15.49 1.08 2.27
CA LEU A 109 -16.38 2.19 2.61
C LEU A 109 -17.13 2.70 1.37
N GLU A 110 -16.43 2.86 0.25
CA GLU A 110 -17.01 3.33 -1.00
C GLU A 110 -16.34 2.70 -2.24
N GLN A 111 -17.16 2.43 -3.25
CA GLN A 111 -16.69 1.90 -4.52
C GLN A 111 -16.19 3.06 -5.40
N ASN A 112 -14.87 3.24 -5.49
CA ASN A 112 -14.26 4.32 -6.27
C ASN A 112 -13.13 3.79 -7.18
N VAL A 113 -13.18 4.16 -8.46
CA VAL A 113 -12.24 3.70 -9.49
C VAL A 113 -10.80 4.12 -9.19
N VAL A 114 -10.62 5.28 -8.55
CA VAL A 114 -9.31 5.83 -8.20
C VAL A 114 -8.67 4.97 -7.10
N TYR A 115 -9.45 4.47 -6.15
CA TYR A 115 -8.95 3.63 -5.06
C TYR A 115 -8.49 2.28 -5.55
N TYR A 116 -9.30 1.64 -6.40
CA TYR A 116 -8.92 0.40 -7.07
C TYR A 116 -7.65 0.59 -7.90
N ASN A 117 -7.47 1.72 -8.57
CA ASN A 117 -6.25 2.01 -9.32
C ASN A 117 -5.02 2.24 -8.40
N TYR A 118 -5.17 2.93 -7.26
CA TYR A 118 -4.08 3.06 -6.28
C TYR A 118 -3.69 1.72 -5.64
N LEU A 119 -4.67 0.89 -5.28
CA LEU A 119 -4.42 -0.48 -4.83
C LEU A 119 -3.66 -1.29 -5.87
N ALA A 120 -4.13 -1.25 -7.12
CA ALA A 120 -3.50 -1.98 -8.20
C ALA A 120 -2.05 -1.54 -8.43
N ASN A 121 -1.79 -0.23 -8.43
CA ASN A 121 -0.45 0.31 -8.53
C ASN A 121 0.42 -0.15 -7.35
N ALA A 122 -0.07 -0.07 -6.11
CA ALA A 122 0.69 -0.50 -4.94
C ALA A 122 1.02 -2.00 -4.98
N TRP A 123 0.05 -2.84 -5.35
CA TRP A 123 0.28 -4.27 -5.52
C TRP A 123 1.29 -4.58 -6.63
N ARG A 124 1.26 -3.82 -7.74
CA ARG A 124 2.24 -3.94 -8.82
C ARG A 124 3.65 -3.62 -8.31
N GLU A 125 3.82 -2.53 -7.57
CA GLU A 125 5.13 -2.14 -7.03
C GLU A 125 5.64 -3.14 -5.97
N MET A 126 4.73 -3.83 -5.28
CA MET A 126 5.04 -4.94 -4.37
C MET A 126 5.28 -6.28 -5.10
N GLY A 127 5.20 -6.32 -6.43
CA GLY A 127 5.39 -7.52 -7.24
C GLY A 127 4.22 -8.51 -7.23
N ASN A 128 3.10 -8.18 -6.57
CA ASN A 128 1.89 -9.00 -6.61
C ASN A 128 1.03 -8.64 -7.82
N PHE A 129 1.45 -9.12 -8.98
CA PHE A 129 0.81 -8.82 -10.26
C PHE A 129 -0.61 -9.36 -10.38
N GLN A 130 -0.94 -10.45 -9.67
CA GLN A 130 -2.29 -11.00 -9.63
C GLN A 130 -3.27 -10.04 -8.94
N SER A 131 -2.93 -9.57 -7.73
CA SER A 131 -3.74 -8.56 -7.03
C SER A 131 -3.80 -7.25 -7.81
N ALA A 132 -2.70 -6.84 -8.46
CA ALA A 132 -2.70 -5.65 -9.31
C ALA A 132 -3.69 -5.79 -10.48
N THR A 133 -3.66 -6.92 -11.18
CA THR A 133 -4.56 -7.24 -12.30
C THR A 133 -6.02 -7.18 -11.87
N LEU A 134 -6.37 -7.85 -10.77
CA LEU A 134 -7.74 -7.88 -10.26
C LEU A 134 -8.26 -6.48 -9.93
N ASN A 135 -7.43 -5.64 -9.29
CA ASN A 135 -7.84 -4.28 -8.92
C ASN A 135 -7.95 -3.35 -10.15
N TYR A 136 -7.06 -3.46 -11.15
CA TYR A 136 -7.25 -2.70 -12.41
C TYR A 136 -8.51 -3.13 -13.15
N GLN A 137 -8.77 -4.44 -13.23
CA GLN A 137 -9.99 -4.96 -13.84
C GLN A 137 -11.23 -4.45 -13.10
N LYS A 138 -11.20 -4.40 -11.77
CA LYS A 138 -12.29 -3.86 -10.97
C LYS A 138 -12.52 -2.36 -11.23
N ALA A 139 -11.46 -1.57 -11.37
CA ALA A 139 -11.57 -0.16 -11.75
C ALA A 139 -12.21 0.01 -13.14
N ILE A 140 -11.84 -0.84 -14.11
CA ILE A 140 -12.41 -0.86 -15.46
C ILE A 140 -13.89 -1.28 -15.46
N GLU A 141 -14.24 -2.31 -14.70
CA GLU A 141 -15.62 -2.78 -14.57
C GLU A 141 -16.52 -1.73 -13.89
N LEU A 142 -15.97 -0.98 -12.92
CA LEU A 142 -16.69 0.10 -12.23
C LEU A 142 -16.86 1.34 -13.11
N ASN A 143 -15.85 1.70 -13.91
CA ASN A 143 -15.96 2.75 -14.92
C ASN A 143 -15.26 2.33 -16.23
N PRO A 144 -16.05 1.87 -17.22
CA PRO A 144 -15.56 1.48 -18.54
C PRO A 144 -14.73 2.55 -19.27
N GLU A 145 -14.91 3.83 -18.95
CA GLU A 145 -14.21 4.96 -19.59
C GLU A 145 -12.93 5.37 -18.85
N PHE A 146 -12.56 4.69 -17.75
CA PHE A 146 -11.39 5.03 -16.94
C PHE A 146 -10.08 4.56 -17.58
N ARG A 147 -9.63 5.29 -18.62
CA ARG A 147 -8.46 4.98 -19.46
C ARG A 147 -7.16 4.70 -18.69
N THR A 148 -6.96 5.36 -17.55
CA THR A 148 -5.77 5.16 -16.71
C THR A 148 -5.62 3.70 -16.26
N ALA A 149 -6.72 3.03 -15.89
CA ALA A 149 -6.66 1.62 -15.48
C ALA A 149 -6.33 0.68 -16.66
N TYR A 150 -6.84 0.96 -17.86
CA TYR A 150 -6.46 0.21 -19.07
C TYR A 150 -4.97 0.34 -19.37
N GLN A 151 -4.44 1.56 -19.38
CA GLN A 151 -3.03 1.82 -19.64
C GLN A 151 -2.14 1.09 -18.62
N ASN A 152 -2.48 1.19 -17.33
CA ASN A 152 -1.72 0.52 -16.29
C ASN A 152 -1.79 -1.00 -16.38
N LEU A 153 -2.96 -1.57 -16.71
CA LEU A 153 -3.14 -2.99 -16.92
C LEU A 153 -2.31 -3.48 -18.12
N ILE A 154 -2.38 -2.78 -19.26
CA ILE A 154 -1.61 -3.12 -20.46
C ILE A 154 -0.12 -3.10 -20.16
N ASN A 155 0.36 -2.03 -19.51
CA ASN A 155 1.77 -1.90 -19.12
C ASN A 155 2.21 -3.05 -18.19
N LEU A 156 1.34 -3.48 -17.28
CA LEU A 156 1.59 -4.62 -16.41
C LEU A 156 1.76 -5.93 -17.21
N TYR A 157 0.90 -6.20 -18.19
CA TYR A 157 1.05 -7.39 -19.03
C TYR A 157 2.28 -7.33 -19.95
N GLN A 158 2.65 -6.14 -20.41
CA GLN A 158 3.87 -5.95 -21.22
C GLN A 158 5.14 -6.19 -20.41
N SER A 159 5.18 -5.78 -19.13
CA SER A 159 6.36 -6.00 -18.27
C SER A 159 6.55 -7.47 -17.86
N GLN A 160 5.51 -8.30 -17.97
CA GLN A 160 5.56 -9.76 -17.75
C GLN A 160 5.89 -10.53 -19.05
N GLU A 161 6.57 -9.89 -20.02
CA GLU A 161 6.93 -10.47 -21.32
C GLU A 161 5.74 -11.09 -22.10
N TRP A 162 4.54 -10.50 -21.98
CA TRP A 162 3.33 -10.92 -22.70
C TRP A 162 2.88 -12.37 -22.47
N VAL A 163 3.48 -13.13 -21.54
CA VAL A 163 3.13 -14.55 -21.29
C VAL A 163 1.63 -14.70 -21.02
N ASN A 164 1.01 -13.69 -20.41
CA ASN A 164 -0.41 -13.67 -20.09
C ASN A 164 -1.26 -12.77 -21.02
N LYS A 165 -0.77 -12.38 -22.22
CA LYS A 165 -1.51 -11.54 -23.21
C LYS A 165 -2.92 -12.06 -23.45
N LYS A 166 -3.06 -13.37 -23.51
CA LYS A 166 -4.33 -14.05 -23.80
C LYS A 166 -5.40 -13.70 -22.77
N ASP A 167 -5.04 -13.59 -21.49
CA ASP A 167 -5.98 -13.27 -20.42
C ASP A 167 -6.45 -11.82 -20.51
N LEU A 168 -5.52 -10.89 -20.82
CA LEU A 168 -5.86 -9.50 -21.11
C LEU A 168 -6.79 -9.38 -22.32
N VAL A 169 -6.45 -10.06 -23.43
CA VAL A 169 -7.26 -10.04 -24.65
C VAL A 169 -8.65 -10.62 -24.39
N ALA A 170 -8.76 -11.75 -23.69
CA ALA A 170 -10.03 -12.36 -23.33
C ALA A 170 -10.87 -11.45 -22.42
N PHE A 171 -10.23 -10.79 -21.44
CA PHE A 171 -10.89 -9.81 -20.58
C PHE A 171 -11.44 -8.63 -21.40
N LEU A 172 -10.63 -8.03 -22.28
CA LEU A 172 -11.03 -6.89 -23.12
C LEU A 172 -12.13 -7.28 -24.13
N GLN A 173 -12.03 -8.45 -24.75
CA GLN A 173 -13.07 -8.98 -25.64
C GLN A 173 -14.41 -9.15 -24.91
N ARG A 174 -14.38 -9.73 -23.70
CA ARG A 174 -15.57 -9.91 -22.86
C ARG A 174 -16.25 -8.57 -22.58
N ILE A 175 -15.51 -7.58 -22.08
CA ILE A 175 -16.10 -6.29 -21.71
C ILE A 175 -16.47 -5.41 -22.92
N ALA A 176 -15.79 -5.56 -24.06
CA ALA A 176 -16.13 -4.85 -25.30
C ALA A 176 -17.38 -5.41 -26.00
N SER A 177 -17.67 -6.71 -25.79
CA SER A 177 -18.88 -7.35 -26.32
C SER A 177 -20.17 -6.85 -25.66
N ASP A 178 -20.05 -6.34 -24.43
CA ASP A 178 -21.10 -5.54 -23.80
C ASP A 178 -21.10 -4.16 -24.48
N SER A 179 -22.14 -3.87 -25.27
CA SER A 179 -22.20 -2.85 -26.33
C SER A 179 -21.99 -1.38 -25.92
N LYS A 180 -21.56 -1.15 -24.68
CA LYS A 180 -21.33 0.17 -24.06
C LYS A 180 -19.85 0.49 -23.82
N ASN A 181 -18.90 -0.43 -24.01
CA ASN A 181 -17.49 -0.18 -23.70
C ASN A 181 -16.61 -0.01 -24.95
N LYS A 182 -16.68 1.19 -25.56
CA LYS A 182 -15.88 1.53 -26.74
C LYS A 182 -14.38 1.56 -26.44
N VAL A 183 -14.01 2.03 -25.25
CA VAL A 183 -12.61 2.14 -24.81
C VAL A 183 -11.92 0.78 -24.79
N ALA A 184 -12.60 -0.26 -24.31
CA ALA A 184 -12.06 -1.61 -24.36
C ALA A 184 -11.82 -2.12 -25.78
N GLY A 185 -12.72 -1.79 -26.72
CA GLY A 185 -12.55 -2.09 -28.14
C GLY A 185 -11.33 -1.41 -28.76
N GLU A 186 -11.13 -0.11 -28.46
CA GLU A 186 -9.96 0.66 -28.92
C GLU A 186 -8.65 0.01 -28.46
N TYR A 187 -8.53 -0.32 -27.18
CA TYR A 187 -7.33 -0.97 -26.64
C TYR A 187 -7.14 -2.39 -27.18
N LEU A 188 -8.23 -3.15 -27.35
CA LEU A 188 -8.18 -4.48 -27.94
C LEU A 188 -7.62 -4.44 -29.37
N GLU A 189 -8.08 -3.51 -30.20
CA GLU A 189 -7.55 -3.32 -31.55
C GLU A 189 -6.07 -2.96 -31.56
N GLU A 190 -5.63 -2.06 -30.65
CA GLU A 190 -4.22 -1.68 -30.55
C GLU A 190 -3.33 -2.88 -30.18
N ILE A 191 -3.79 -3.72 -29.25
CA ILE A 191 -3.08 -4.90 -28.77
C ILE A 191 -2.98 -6.00 -29.84
N LEU A 192 -3.99 -6.15 -30.70
CA LEU A 192 -4.02 -7.15 -31.77
C LEU A 192 -3.18 -6.75 -32.99
N LYS A 193 -2.88 -5.46 -33.17
CA LYS A 193 -2.02 -4.95 -34.25
C LYS A 193 -0.52 -5.09 -33.96
N LYS A 194 -0.13 -5.30 -32.70
CA LYS A 194 1.25 -5.50 -32.23
C LYS A 194 1.53 -6.99 -31.99
#